data_AF-A0A557R1I3-F1
#
_entry.id   AF-A0A557R1I3-F1
#
_cell.length_a   1.000
_cell.length_b   1.000
_cell.length_c   1.000
_cell.angle_alpha   90.00
_cell.angle_beta   90.00
_cell.angle_gamma   90.00
#
_symmetry.space_group_name_H-M   'P 1'
#
loop_
_entity.id
_entity.type
_entity.pdbx_description
1 polymer ?
#
loop_
_entity_poly.entity_id
_entity_poly.type
_entity_poly.pdbx_seq_one_letter_code
_entity_poly.pdbx_strand_id
1 'polypeptide(L)'
;MKLSDDEKITYLANLVAVSRADGSVSPNEIHAVEEAQKRIGAKRTALRKAEALAQGEGFLPSVVGTFSARIANLEDMVSVSLADGVLDQAEKPVILAFARLVGITNEQFQLLVSEVRASFNDSDATRACPSCSAKVPRDAKFCPKCGSSLETTDRDAAVAVEYSIPISGIAVEFAESTASGFIDAVRKAKTAPENAESVKGGKTWYMAAWPKNQIAEAAKLVEDLKGMRNRKVWVDGKESRWDEVFGFTWCNDQRGSAYRPLEYCFGVDEKRLNIWGCKNARMDWSGWAEWFSYGNFKKNGFLKAGHIFVFDKKRIRHELETNLYRVRFCPHLNFRLIDAVLVNLPDEVEATVKGDWTYKRDYEESPGSIRVKEKIVGNGYTHTDEYYASGVTPRTPAIGLAILKKAFDATDVDASVLKGVLSYRGE
;
A
#
# COMPACT_ATOMS: atom_id res chain seq x y z
N MET A 1 -29.25 32.79 6.79
CA MET A 1 -28.67 31.97 7.89
C MET A 1 -28.63 32.80 9.17
N LYS A 2 -29.08 32.28 10.32
CA LYS A 2 -28.95 32.97 11.62
C LYS A 2 -27.74 32.39 12.36
N LEU A 3 -26.67 33.18 12.44
CA LEU A 3 -25.48 32.89 13.26
C LEU A 3 -25.37 33.96 14.36
N SER A 4 -24.89 33.57 15.53
CA SER A 4 -24.47 34.50 16.58
C SER A 4 -23.26 35.33 16.13
N ASP A 5 -22.94 36.41 16.83
CA ASP A 5 -21.78 37.23 16.48
C ASP A 5 -20.45 36.47 16.65
N ASP A 6 -20.35 35.57 17.63
CA ASP A 6 -19.18 34.70 17.82
C ASP A 6 -19.10 33.64 16.72
N GLU A 7 -20.24 33.04 16.34
CA GLU A 7 -20.28 32.09 15.23
C GLU A 7 -19.90 32.72 13.88
N LYS A 8 -20.25 34.00 13.67
CA LYS A 8 -19.80 34.74 12.47
C LYS A 8 -18.29 34.97 12.47
N ILE A 9 -17.68 35.20 13.64
CA ILE A 9 -16.22 35.33 13.76
C ILE A 9 -15.56 34.00 13.41
N THR A 10 -16.05 32.89 13.98
CA THR A 10 -15.52 31.55 13.68
C THR A 10 -15.72 31.17 12.22
N TYR A 11 -16.88 31.47 11.63
CA TYR A 11 -17.15 31.23 10.21
C TYR A 11 -16.11 31.91 9.33
N LEU A 12 -15.83 33.19 9.58
CA LEU A 12 -14.83 33.95 8.84
C LEU A 12 -13.40 33.48 9.13
N ALA A 13 -13.10 33.03 10.36
CA ALA A 13 -11.79 32.53 10.72
C ALA A 13 -11.45 31.25 9.95
N ASN A 14 -12.45 30.38 9.73
CA ASN A 14 -12.31 29.21 8.86
C ASN A 14 -11.93 29.61 7.42
N LEU A 15 -12.55 30.67 6.87
CA LEU A 15 -12.22 31.17 5.53
C LEU A 15 -10.81 31.77 5.45
N VAL A 16 -10.45 32.59 6.44
CA VAL A 16 -9.12 33.24 6.50
C VAL A 16 -8.00 32.22 6.70
N ALA A 17 -8.26 31.14 7.43
CA ALA A 17 -7.30 30.06 7.61
C ALA A 17 -7.04 29.31 6.29
N VAL A 18 -8.06 29.17 5.45
CA VAL A 18 -7.93 28.57 4.11
C VAL A 18 -7.11 29.47 3.20
N SER A 19 -7.50 30.75 3.06
CA SER A 19 -6.84 31.72 2.16
C SER A 19 -5.41 32.08 2.53
N ARG A 20 -4.84 31.49 3.58
CA ARG A 20 -3.50 31.79 4.10
C ARG A 20 -2.64 30.55 4.25
N ALA A 21 -3.17 29.38 3.87
CA ALA A 21 -2.49 28.12 4.09
C ALA A 21 -1.15 28.04 3.33
N ASP A 22 -1.03 28.77 2.22
CA ASP A 22 0.17 28.89 1.38
C ASP A 22 1.13 30.03 1.81
N GLY A 23 0.73 30.86 2.78
CA GLY A 23 1.48 32.02 3.27
C GLY A 23 1.31 33.31 2.46
N SER A 24 0.50 33.32 1.40
CA SER A 24 0.08 34.52 0.66
C SER A 24 -1.44 34.66 0.66
N VAL A 25 -1.97 35.84 0.30
CA VAL A 25 -3.41 36.02 0.09
C VAL A 25 -3.60 36.87 -1.15
N SER A 26 -4.33 36.36 -2.13
CA SER A 26 -4.61 37.05 -3.37
C SER A 26 -5.76 38.06 -3.24
N PRO A 27 -5.84 39.06 -4.12
CA PRO A 27 -6.99 39.96 -4.18
C PRO A 27 -8.34 39.25 -4.43
N ASN A 28 -8.35 38.09 -5.12
CA ASN A 28 -9.58 37.36 -5.38
C ASN A 28 -10.04 36.57 -4.16
N GLU A 29 -9.12 35.99 -3.40
CA GLU A 29 -9.42 35.33 -2.13
C GLU A 29 -9.97 36.34 -1.11
N ILE A 30 -9.34 37.51 -1.00
CA ILE A 30 -9.85 38.62 -0.19
C ILE A 30 -11.27 38.97 -0.61
N HIS A 31 -11.52 39.08 -1.92
CA HIS A 31 -12.86 39.39 -2.41
C HIS A 31 -13.88 38.30 -2.06
N ALA A 32 -13.53 37.02 -2.20
CA ALA A 32 -14.39 35.90 -1.83
C ALA A 32 -14.73 35.90 -0.33
N VAL A 33 -13.75 36.18 0.54
CA VAL A 33 -13.98 36.34 1.99
C VAL A 33 -14.90 37.51 2.28
N GLU A 34 -14.74 38.66 1.60
CA GLU A 34 -15.61 39.83 1.77
C GLU A 34 -17.05 39.58 1.32
N GLU A 35 -17.26 38.81 0.24
CA GLU A 35 -18.61 38.44 -0.21
C GLU A 35 -19.27 37.50 0.80
N ALA A 36 -18.53 36.52 1.34
CA ALA A 36 -19.03 35.68 2.42
C ALA A 36 -19.38 36.50 3.68
N GLN A 37 -18.52 37.46 4.05
CA GLN A 37 -18.77 38.38 5.17
C GLN A 37 -20.09 39.15 5.00
N LYS A 38 -20.38 39.64 3.79
CA LYS A 38 -21.65 40.32 3.49
C LYS A 38 -22.83 39.35 3.55
N ARG A 39 -22.71 38.16 2.95
CA ARG A 39 -23.78 37.16 2.90
C ARG A 39 -24.21 36.68 4.29
N ILE A 40 -23.26 36.51 5.21
CA ILE A 40 -23.57 36.12 6.61
C ILE A 40 -23.99 37.32 7.50
N GLY A 41 -23.99 38.54 6.97
CA GLY A 41 -24.33 39.75 7.70
C GLY A 41 -23.35 40.06 8.84
N ALA A 42 -22.05 39.81 8.63
CA ALA A 42 -21.00 40.12 9.59
C ALA A 42 -20.46 41.55 9.37
N LYS A 43 -20.18 42.26 10.48
CA LYS A 43 -19.54 43.58 10.44
C LYS A 43 -18.04 43.44 10.15
N ARG A 44 -17.40 44.48 9.61
CA ARG A 44 -15.93 44.53 9.42
C ARG A 44 -15.13 44.26 10.70
N THR A 45 -15.68 44.60 11.86
CA THR A 45 -15.07 44.29 13.16
C THR A 45 -15.00 42.78 13.45
N ALA A 46 -15.93 41.98 12.93
CA ALA A 46 -15.88 40.53 13.04
C ALA A 46 -14.78 39.93 12.15
N LEU A 47 -14.59 40.45 10.93
CA LEU A 47 -13.52 40.02 10.03
C LEU A 47 -12.12 40.26 10.65
N ARG A 48 -11.89 41.44 11.25
CA ARG A 48 -10.63 41.71 11.97
C ARG A 48 -10.37 40.75 13.13
N LYS A 49 -11.43 40.37 13.86
CA LYS A 49 -11.32 39.37 14.94
C LYS A 49 -11.04 37.98 14.38
N ALA A 50 -11.64 37.63 13.25
CA ALA A 50 -11.41 36.37 12.57
C ALA A 50 -9.97 36.26 12.05
N GLU A 51 -9.41 37.34 11.49
CA GLU A 51 -8.00 37.41 11.09
C GLU A 51 -7.05 37.17 12.27
N ALA A 52 -7.31 37.81 13.41
CA ALA A 52 -6.51 37.61 14.62
C ALA A 52 -6.63 36.17 15.15
N LEU A 53 -7.83 35.57 15.07
CA LEU A 53 -8.08 34.20 15.52
C LEU A 53 -7.38 33.17 14.62
N ALA A 54 -7.48 33.33 13.30
CA ALA A 54 -6.83 32.44 12.33
C ALA A 54 -5.30 32.54 12.35
N GLN A 55 -4.74 33.67 12.81
CA GLN A 55 -3.30 33.87 13.01
C GLN A 55 -2.77 33.27 14.32
N GLY A 56 -3.63 32.83 15.24
CA GLY A 56 -3.21 32.19 16.47
C GLY A 56 -2.49 30.87 16.19
N GLU A 57 -1.40 30.61 16.93
CA GLU A 57 -0.71 29.32 16.83
C GLU A 57 -1.68 28.16 17.11
N GLY A 58 -1.71 27.17 16.22
CA GLY A 58 -2.54 25.97 16.37
C GLY A 58 -4.03 26.19 16.11
N PHE A 59 -4.42 27.23 15.36
CA PHE A 59 -5.82 27.38 14.93
C PHE A 59 -6.29 26.12 14.18
N LEU A 60 -7.45 25.60 14.58
CA LEU A 60 -8.12 24.49 13.92
C LEU A 60 -9.53 24.95 13.48
N PRO A 61 -9.93 24.68 12.22
CA PRO A 61 -11.27 24.99 11.75
C PRO A 61 -12.34 24.35 12.65
N SER A 62 -13.44 25.06 12.91
CA SER A 62 -14.49 24.60 13.81
C SER A 62 -15.90 24.91 13.30
N VAL A 63 -16.81 23.95 13.48
CA VAL A 63 -18.18 24.03 12.95
C VAL A 63 -19.01 25.08 13.68
N VAL A 64 -19.93 25.71 12.94
CA VAL A 64 -20.81 26.75 13.46
C VAL A 64 -22.27 26.45 13.13
N GLY A 65 -23.18 26.84 14.02
CA GLY A 65 -24.63 26.75 13.81
C GLY A 65 -25.15 25.35 13.42
N THR A 66 -26.26 25.38 12.69
CA THR A 66 -26.97 24.21 12.15
C THR A 66 -26.18 23.52 11.04
N PHE A 67 -26.55 22.28 10.68
CA PHE A 67 -25.92 21.56 9.57
C PHE A 67 -25.88 22.35 8.26
N SER A 68 -26.97 23.03 7.88
CA SER A 68 -26.99 23.90 6.68
C SER A 68 -25.98 25.05 6.76
N ALA A 69 -25.73 25.59 7.96
CA ALA A 69 -24.71 26.62 8.16
C ALA A 69 -23.28 26.09 7.99
N ARG A 70 -23.04 24.84 8.41
CA ARG A 70 -21.75 24.17 8.26
C ARG A 70 -21.47 23.86 6.79
N ILE A 71 -22.48 23.43 6.04
CA ILE A 71 -22.38 23.23 4.60
C ILE A 71 -22.09 24.55 3.90
N ALA A 72 -22.82 25.63 4.20
CA ALA A 72 -22.54 26.95 3.64
C ALA A 72 -21.11 27.43 3.97
N ASN A 73 -20.61 27.16 5.18
CA ASN A 73 -19.24 27.50 5.54
C ASN A 73 -18.23 26.71 4.71
N LEU A 74 -18.47 25.42 4.50
CA LEU A 74 -17.62 24.57 3.68
C LEU A 74 -17.64 24.99 2.20
N GLU A 75 -18.82 25.31 1.64
CA GLU A 75 -18.97 25.89 0.30
C GLU A 75 -18.14 27.16 0.14
N ASP A 76 -18.15 28.02 1.16
CA ASP A 76 -17.37 29.26 1.16
C ASP A 76 -15.87 29.02 1.28
N MET A 77 -15.46 28.05 2.09
CA MET A 77 -14.05 27.64 2.17
C MET A 77 -13.55 27.16 0.81
N VAL A 78 -14.33 26.32 0.13
CA VAL A 78 -14.03 25.85 -1.22
C VAL A 78 -14.04 27.00 -2.23
N SER A 79 -14.99 27.93 -2.11
CA SER A 79 -15.09 29.10 -2.98
C SER A 79 -13.88 30.04 -2.85
N VAL A 80 -13.38 30.22 -1.63
CA VAL A 80 -12.17 31.01 -1.35
C VAL A 80 -10.96 30.36 -2.02
N SER A 81 -10.72 29.06 -1.83
CA SER A 81 -9.59 28.39 -2.49
C SER A 81 -9.68 28.36 -4.01
N LEU A 82 -10.90 28.31 -4.56
CA LEU A 82 -11.08 28.34 -6.01
C LEU A 82 -11.10 29.76 -6.59
N ALA A 83 -10.93 30.81 -5.78
CA ALA A 83 -11.06 32.19 -6.23
C ALA A 83 -10.07 32.54 -7.36
N ASP A 84 -8.87 31.95 -7.30
CA ASP A 84 -7.81 32.07 -8.31
C ASP A 84 -7.79 30.93 -9.35
N GLY A 85 -8.78 30.04 -9.31
CA GLY A 85 -8.98 28.97 -10.29
C GLY A 85 -8.21 27.68 -10.01
N VAL A 86 -7.42 27.61 -8.93
CA VAL A 86 -6.65 26.42 -8.55
C VAL A 86 -6.83 26.17 -7.06
N LEU A 87 -7.19 24.93 -6.68
CA LEU A 87 -7.17 24.50 -5.28
C LEU A 87 -5.76 24.00 -4.94
N ASP A 88 -5.02 24.69 -4.09
CA ASP A 88 -3.63 24.36 -3.80
C ASP A 88 -3.49 23.19 -2.80
N GLN A 89 -2.36 22.48 -2.86
CA GLN A 89 -1.99 21.42 -1.93
C GLN A 89 -1.87 21.91 -0.48
N ALA A 90 -1.59 23.20 -0.27
CA ALA A 90 -1.52 23.79 1.06
C ALA A 90 -2.91 23.98 1.71
N GLU A 91 -3.94 24.28 0.92
CA GLU A 91 -5.30 24.59 1.40
C GLU A 91 -6.14 23.33 1.63
N LYS A 92 -5.90 22.30 0.80
CA LYS A 92 -6.64 21.04 0.78
C LYS A 92 -6.73 20.35 2.15
N PRO A 93 -5.68 20.27 2.99
CA PRO A 93 -5.77 19.69 4.33
C PRO A 93 -6.76 20.41 5.24
N VAL A 94 -6.84 21.74 5.16
CA VAL A 94 -7.72 22.58 5.99
C VAL A 94 -9.19 22.32 5.63
N ILE A 95 -9.50 22.29 4.34
CA ILE A 95 -10.86 22.01 3.83
C ILE A 95 -11.28 20.58 4.17
N LEU A 96 -10.40 19.60 3.97
CA LEU A 96 -10.70 18.20 4.27
C LEU A 96 -10.88 17.96 5.78
N ALA A 97 -10.08 18.61 6.63
CA ALA A 97 -10.27 18.57 8.07
C ALA A 97 -11.64 19.11 8.47
N PHE A 98 -12.06 20.23 7.87
CA PHE A 98 -13.38 20.80 8.14
C PHE A 98 -14.52 19.93 7.62
N ALA A 99 -14.43 19.39 6.39
CA ALA A 99 -15.44 18.49 5.84
C ALA A 99 -15.72 17.27 6.73
N ARG A 100 -14.66 16.71 7.35
CA ARG A 100 -14.78 15.63 8.35
C ARG A 100 -15.54 16.07 9.60
N LEU A 101 -15.32 17.30 10.09
CA LEU A 101 -16.05 17.86 11.23
C LEU A 101 -17.52 18.14 10.90
N VAL A 102 -17.83 18.51 9.65
CA VAL A 102 -19.22 18.65 9.17
C VAL A 102 -19.92 17.29 9.13
N GLY A 103 -19.18 16.21 8.83
CA GLY A 103 -19.70 14.84 8.79
C GLY A 103 -20.30 14.44 7.45
N ILE A 104 -19.82 15.04 6.35
CA ILE A 104 -20.22 14.65 4.98
C ILE A 104 -19.33 13.52 4.45
N THR A 105 -19.86 12.73 3.51
CA THR A 105 -19.07 11.70 2.81
C THR A 105 -18.16 12.32 1.76
N ASN A 106 -17.20 11.54 1.25
CA ASN A 106 -16.32 12.01 0.18
C ASN A 106 -17.12 12.31 -1.10
N GLU A 107 -18.13 11.49 -1.44
CA GLU A 107 -18.99 11.70 -2.61
C GLU A 107 -19.75 13.02 -2.51
N GLN A 108 -20.30 13.34 -1.33
CA GLN A 108 -20.99 14.61 -1.08
C GLN A 108 -20.02 15.80 -1.17
N PHE A 109 -18.80 15.63 -0.66
CA PHE A 109 -17.76 16.66 -0.77
C PHE A 109 -17.36 16.91 -2.23
N GLN A 110 -17.17 15.85 -3.03
CA GLN A 110 -16.85 16.00 -4.46
C GLN A 110 -17.98 16.68 -5.23
N LEU A 111 -19.24 16.33 -4.93
CA LEU A 111 -20.40 16.99 -5.53
C LEU A 111 -20.39 18.49 -5.21
N LEU A 112 -20.21 18.87 -3.95
CA LEU A 112 -20.13 20.27 -3.52
C LEU A 112 -19.01 21.03 -4.24
N VAL A 113 -17.81 20.44 -4.34
CA VAL A 113 -16.69 21.05 -5.08
C VAL A 113 -17.04 21.25 -6.56
N SER A 114 -17.73 20.28 -7.18
CA SER A 114 -18.14 20.37 -8.58
C SER A 114 -19.17 21.48 -8.83
N GLU A 115 -20.13 21.65 -7.91
CA GLU A 115 -21.16 22.68 -8.00
C GLU A 115 -20.57 24.08 -7.79
N VAL A 116 -19.67 24.23 -6.80
CA VAL A 116 -18.96 25.49 -6.57
C VAL A 116 -18.12 25.84 -7.80
N ARG A 117 -17.38 24.90 -8.39
CA ARG A 117 -16.63 25.14 -9.65
C ARG A 117 -17.54 25.56 -10.79
N ALA A 118 -18.69 24.92 -10.96
CA ALA A 118 -19.65 25.29 -12.00
C ALA A 118 -20.14 26.73 -11.84
N SER A 119 -20.30 27.21 -10.59
CA SER A 119 -20.69 28.61 -10.33
C SER A 119 -19.64 29.65 -10.75
N PHE A 120 -18.37 29.27 -10.87
CA PHE A 120 -17.30 30.15 -11.36
C PHE A 120 -17.25 30.27 -12.88
N ASN A 121 -17.89 29.35 -13.62
CA ASN A 121 -17.95 29.35 -15.07
C ASN A 121 -19.13 30.16 -15.63
N ASP A 122 -19.88 30.84 -14.77
CA ASP A 122 -20.98 31.71 -15.19
C ASP A 122 -20.45 33.01 -15.83
N SER A 123 -20.93 33.33 -17.04
CA SER A 123 -20.42 34.41 -17.89
C SER A 123 -20.65 35.82 -17.32
N ASP A 124 -21.50 35.97 -16.30
CA ASP A 124 -21.75 37.24 -15.62
C ASP A 124 -20.88 37.47 -14.36
N ALA A 125 -19.99 36.52 -14.01
CA ALA A 125 -19.15 36.63 -12.83
C ALA A 125 -17.96 37.59 -13.02
N THR A 126 -17.69 38.42 -12.01
CA THR A 126 -16.55 39.36 -12.00
C THR A 126 -15.42 38.88 -11.08
N ARG A 127 -14.17 39.26 -11.38
CA ARG A 127 -12.97 39.04 -10.54
C ARG A 127 -12.25 40.35 -10.26
N ALA A 128 -11.32 40.34 -9.30
CA ALA A 128 -10.44 41.48 -9.05
C ALA A 128 -9.16 41.36 -9.90
N CYS A 129 -8.75 42.45 -10.54
CA CYS A 129 -7.47 42.49 -11.23
C CYS A 129 -6.32 42.33 -10.22
N PRO A 130 -5.36 41.41 -10.44
CA PRO A 130 -4.26 41.19 -9.49
C PRO A 130 -3.30 42.39 -9.40
N SER A 131 -3.20 43.22 -10.45
CA SER A 131 -2.29 44.39 -10.46
C SER A 131 -2.90 45.66 -9.87
N CYS A 132 -4.21 45.88 -10.01
CA CYS A 132 -4.84 47.15 -9.61
C CYS A 132 -6.16 47.01 -8.84
N SER A 133 -6.59 45.77 -8.57
CA SER A 133 -7.80 45.41 -7.83
C SER A 133 -9.12 45.95 -8.40
N ALA A 134 -9.12 46.40 -9.67
CA ALA A 134 -10.35 46.75 -10.37
C ALA A 134 -11.24 45.52 -10.56
N LYS A 135 -12.55 45.70 -10.43
CA LYS A 135 -13.52 44.66 -10.82
C LYS A 135 -13.54 44.54 -12.33
N VAL A 136 -13.31 43.33 -12.82
CA VAL A 136 -13.23 43.01 -14.25
C VAL A 136 -14.06 41.76 -14.54
N PRO A 137 -14.68 41.64 -15.72
CA PRO A 137 -15.29 40.39 -16.15
C PRO A 137 -14.29 39.22 -16.07
N ARG A 138 -14.73 38.02 -15.68
CA ARG A 138 -13.84 36.86 -15.54
C ARG A 138 -13.23 36.42 -16.88
N ASP A 139 -13.96 36.59 -17.97
CA ASP A 139 -13.54 36.31 -19.35
C ASP A 139 -12.60 37.39 -19.94
N ALA A 140 -12.43 38.53 -19.26
CA ALA A 140 -11.55 39.60 -19.73
C ALA A 140 -10.08 39.15 -19.69
N LYS A 141 -9.43 39.19 -20.86
CA LYS A 141 -8.00 38.88 -21.06
C LYS A 141 -7.05 39.97 -20.56
N PHE A 142 -7.51 41.21 -20.51
CA PHE A 142 -6.74 42.37 -20.06
C PHE A 142 -7.60 43.24 -19.15
N CYS A 143 -6.98 43.87 -18.15
CA CYS A 143 -7.70 44.77 -17.27
C CYS A 143 -8.02 46.09 -18.00
N PRO A 144 -9.29 46.48 -18.16
CA PRO A 144 -9.67 47.74 -18.80
C PRO A 144 -9.21 48.99 -18.02
N LYS A 145 -8.82 48.84 -16.74
CA LYS A 145 -8.35 49.97 -15.90
C LYS A 145 -6.84 50.18 -15.96
N CYS A 146 -6.03 49.11 -15.93
CA CYS A 146 -4.58 49.23 -15.81
C CYS A 146 -3.80 48.58 -16.97
N GLY A 147 -4.47 47.93 -17.92
CA GLY A 147 -3.84 47.28 -19.08
C GLY A 147 -3.07 45.99 -18.76
N SER A 148 -2.98 45.58 -17.50
CA SER A 148 -2.31 44.33 -17.12
C SER A 148 -2.98 43.13 -17.76
N SER A 149 -2.18 42.20 -18.28
CA SER A 149 -2.68 40.89 -18.73
C SER A 149 -3.33 40.16 -17.55
N LEU A 150 -4.53 39.66 -17.80
CA LEU A 150 -5.31 38.83 -16.88
C LEU A 150 -5.41 37.39 -17.39
N GLU A 151 -4.70 37.07 -18.48
CA GLU A 151 -4.42 35.69 -18.86
C GLU A 151 -3.52 35.08 -17.78
N THR A 152 -4.14 34.56 -16.72
CA THR A 152 -3.65 33.33 -16.10
C THR A 152 -3.47 32.35 -17.24
N THR A 153 -2.29 31.75 -17.37
CA THR A 153 -1.98 30.76 -18.39
C THR A 153 -3.07 29.68 -18.44
N ASP A 154 -4.03 29.87 -19.34
CA ASP A 154 -5.11 28.91 -19.68
C ASP A 154 -4.55 27.68 -20.43
N ARG A 155 -3.29 27.32 -20.18
CA ARG A 155 -2.65 26.14 -20.74
C ARG A 155 -2.58 24.95 -19.79
N ASP A 156 -3.00 25.09 -18.53
CA ASP A 156 -3.11 23.96 -17.61
C ASP A 156 -4.47 23.85 -16.90
N ALA A 157 -5.46 24.68 -17.25
CA ALA A 157 -6.83 24.60 -16.71
C ALA A 157 -7.70 23.53 -17.40
N ALA A 158 -7.15 22.33 -17.55
CA ALA A 158 -7.91 21.10 -17.42
C ALA A 158 -7.41 20.39 -16.15
N VAL A 159 -7.42 21.11 -15.01
CA VAL A 159 -7.26 20.46 -13.70
C VAL A 159 -8.58 19.76 -13.39
N ALA A 160 -8.78 18.60 -14.04
CA ALA A 160 -9.76 17.65 -13.58
C ALA A 160 -9.49 17.40 -12.10
N VAL A 161 -10.57 17.33 -11.32
CA VAL A 161 -10.55 17.00 -9.90
C VAL A 161 -9.60 15.84 -9.69
N GLU A 162 -8.39 16.12 -9.19
CA GLU A 162 -7.44 15.05 -8.90
C GLU A 162 -8.03 14.31 -7.69
N TYR A 163 -8.56 13.11 -7.94
CA TYR A 163 -9.08 12.26 -6.88
C TYR A 163 -7.99 12.04 -5.82
N SER A 164 -8.39 11.95 -4.56
CA SER A 164 -7.47 11.60 -3.48
C SER A 164 -7.18 10.11 -3.49
N ILE A 165 -5.91 9.75 -3.28
CA ILE A 165 -5.56 8.35 -3.06
C ILE A 165 -6.02 7.94 -1.66
N PRO A 166 -6.74 6.80 -1.53
CA PRO A 166 -7.18 6.30 -0.24
C PRO A 166 -6.01 6.04 0.71
N ILE A 167 -6.14 6.50 1.96
CA ILE A 167 -5.12 6.33 3.01
C ILE A 167 -5.11 4.92 3.62
N SER A 168 -6.00 4.04 3.20
CA SER A 168 -6.09 2.66 3.67
C SER A 168 -6.40 1.72 2.52
N GLY A 169 -5.78 0.55 2.49
CA GLY A 169 -6.01 -0.46 1.45
C GLY A 169 -4.96 -0.43 0.35
N ILE A 170 -5.35 -0.89 -0.83
CA ILE A 170 -4.51 -0.96 -2.02
C ILE A 170 -5.22 -0.20 -3.12
N ALA A 171 -4.59 0.86 -3.62
CA ALA A 171 -5.08 1.64 -4.74
C ALA A 171 -4.21 1.42 -5.96
N VAL A 172 -4.83 1.30 -7.13
CA VAL A 172 -4.17 1.18 -8.42
C VAL A 172 -4.62 2.36 -9.28
N GLU A 173 -3.66 3.12 -9.80
CA GLU A 173 -3.92 4.14 -10.81
C GLU A 173 -3.35 3.68 -12.15
N PHE A 174 -4.07 3.96 -13.22
CA PHE A 174 -3.59 3.74 -14.58
C PHE A 174 -4.15 4.78 -15.53
N ALA A 175 -3.33 5.18 -16.50
CA ALA A 175 -3.73 6.12 -17.53
C ALA A 175 -4.44 5.41 -18.69
N GLU A 176 -5.21 6.19 -19.43
CA GLU A 176 -5.76 5.85 -20.73
C GLU A 176 -4.69 5.21 -21.63
N SER A 177 -5.08 4.10 -22.27
CA SER A 177 -4.19 3.26 -23.05
C SER A 177 -4.89 2.67 -24.26
N THR A 178 -4.12 2.41 -25.32
CA THR A 178 -4.55 1.65 -26.50
C THR A 178 -4.32 0.15 -26.38
N ALA A 179 -3.79 -0.32 -25.24
CA ALA A 179 -3.57 -1.74 -25.00
C ALA A 179 -4.90 -2.51 -24.97
N SER A 180 -4.90 -3.75 -25.48
CA SER A 180 -6.12 -4.56 -25.63
C SER A 180 -6.91 -4.77 -24.34
N GLY A 181 -6.22 -4.89 -23.20
CA GLY A 181 -6.86 -5.05 -21.89
C GLY A 181 -7.48 -3.77 -21.31
N PHE A 182 -7.30 -2.60 -21.93
CA PHE A 182 -7.69 -1.32 -21.33
C PHE A 182 -9.19 -1.22 -21.04
N ILE A 183 -10.04 -1.65 -21.97
CA ILE A 183 -11.50 -1.57 -21.80
C ILE A 183 -11.96 -2.42 -20.63
N ASP A 184 -11.42 -3.64 -20.49
CA ASP A 184 -11.74 -4.54 -19.38
C ASP A 184 -11.18 -4.02 -18.06
N ALA A 185 -9.98 -3.43 -18.07
CA ALA A 185 -9.39 -2.76 -16.91
C ALA A 185 -10.28 -1.63 -16.39
N VAL A 186 -10.78 -0.75 -17.28
CA VAL A 186 -11.71 0.33 -16.90
C VAL A 186 -13.01 -0.25 -16.34
N ARG A 187 -13.56 -1.31 -16.95
CA ARG A 187 -14.78 -1.97 -16.44
C ARG A 187 -14.57 -2.51 -15.02
N LYS A 188 -13.46 -3.21 -14.77
CA LYS A 188 -13.11 -3.74 -13.45
C LYS A 188 -12.87 -2.61 -12.44
N ALA A 189 -12.16 -1.56 -12.83
CA ALA A 189 -11.91 -0.38 -12.00
C ALA A 189 -13.22 0.27 -11.52
N LYS A 190 -14.22 0.42 -12.40
CA LYS A 190 -15.54 0.99 -12.05
C LYS A 190 -16.38 0.12 -11.11
N THR A 191 -16.03 -1.15 -10.93
CA THR A 191 -16.67 -2.06 -9.96
C THR A 191 -15.95 -2.13 -8.62
N ALA A 192 -14.80 -1.43 -8.48
CA ALA A 192 -14.05 -1.42 -7.23
C ALA A 192 -14.83 -0.69 -6.11
N PRO A 193 -14.66 -1.11 -4.84
CA PRO A 193 -15.32 -0.48 -3.69
C PRO A 193 -15.17 1.04 -3.64
N GLU A 194 -13.98 1.52 -4.01
CA GLU A 194 -13.72 2.93 -4.23
C GLU A 194 -13.05 3.09 -5.60
N ASN A 195 -13.57 4.00 -6.41
CA ASN A 195 -13.03 4.28 -7.72
C ASN A 195 -13.25 5.75 -8.08
N ALA A 196 -12.38 6.27 -8.93
CA ALA A 196 -12.46 7.64 -9.43
C ALA A 196 -11.76 7.77 -10.77
N GLU A 197 -12.08 8.81 -11.52
CA GLU A 197 -11.40 9.17 -12.76
C GLU A 197 -11.05 10.66 -12.76
N SER A 198 -9.91 11.02 -13.36
CA SER A 198 -9.47 12.40 -13.48
C SER A 198 -8.57 12.56 -14.70
N VAL A 199 -8.60 13.72 -15.35
CA VAL A 199 -7.68 14.05 -16.44
C VAL A 199 -6.38 14.61 -15.85
N LYS A 200 -5.25 13.93 -16.06
CA LYS A 200 -3.91 14.39 -15.65
C LYS A 200 -3.00 14.43 -16.87
N GLY A 201 -2.45 15.61 -17.18
CA GLY A 201 -1.54 15.80 -18.33
C GLY A 201 -2.18 15.42 -19.67
N GLY A 202 -3.46 15.78 -19.88
CA GLY A 202 -4.20 15.53 -21.11
C GLY A 202 -4.61 14.07 -21.36
N LYS A 203 -4.43 13.18 -20.39
CA LYS A 203 -4.91 11.79 -20.43
C LYS A 203 -5.90 11.54 -19.32
N THR A 204 -6.91 10.71 -19.58
CA THR A 204 -7.79 10.22 -18.52
C THR A 204 -7.04 9.21 -17.66
N TRP A 205 -7.03 9.40 -16.35
CA TRP A 205 -6.51 8.47 -15.37
C TRP A 205 -7.66 7.89 -14.56
N TYR A 206 -7.51 6.62 -14.21
CA TYR A 206 -8.48 5.86 -13.44
C TYR A 206 -7.81 5.42 -12.15
N MET A 207 -8.52 5.52 -11.04
CA MET A 207 -8.15 4.97 -9.74
C MET A 207 -9.19 3.94 -9.33
N ALA A 208 -8.70 2.81 -8.84
CA ALA A 208 -9.51 1.79 -8.23
C ALA A 208 -8.83 1.31 -6.95
N ALA A 209 -9.59 1.17 -5.87
CA ALA A 209 -9.07 0.83 -4.57
C ALA A 209 -9.90 -0.25 -3.87
N TRP A 210 -9.19 -1.11 -3.14
CA TRP A 210 -9.74 -2.23 -2.40
C TRP A 210 -9.15 -2.30 -0.99
N PRO A 211 -9.91 -2.78 0.00
CA PRO A 211 -9.34 -3.26 1.25
C PRO A 211 -8.25 -4.32 1.01
N LYS A 212 -7.21 -4.37 1.86
CA LYS A 212 -6.07 -5.31 1.68
C LYS A 212 -6.48 -6.78 1.63
N ASN A 213 -7.54 -7.16 2.36
CA ASN A 213 -8.07 -8.52 2.34
C ASN A 213 -8.79 -8.88 1.02
N GLN A 214 -9.00 -7.91 0.12
CA GLN A 214 -9.55 -8.10 -1.22
C GLN A 214 -8.49 -7.95 -2.32
N ILE A 215 -7.20 -8.13 -2.00
CA ILE A 215 -6.09 -8.08 -2.96
C ILE A 215 -6.30 -9.00 -4.18
N ALA A 216 -7.01 -10.13 -4.03
CA ALA A 216 -7.35 -11.01 -5.13
C ALA A 216 -8.20 -10.32 -6.21
N GLU A 217 -9.10 -9.41 -5.82
CA GLU A 217 -9.92 -8.62 -6.76
C GLU A 217 -9.07 -7.56 -7.47
N ALA A 218 -8.18 -6.87 -6.73
CA ALA A 218 -7.21 -5.95 -7.32
C ALA A 218 -6.28 -6.67 -8.33
N ALA A 219 -5.89 -7.92 -8.06
CA ALA A 219 -5.06 -8.71 -8.97
C ALA A 219 -5.75 -8.99 -10.32
N LYS A 220 -7.09 -9.17 -10.34
CA LYS A 220 -7.85 -9.34 -11.60
C LYS A 220 -7.81 -8.09 -12.47
N LEU A 221 -7.77 -6.89 -11.87
CA LEU A 221 -7.53 -5.65 -12.62
C LEU A 221 -6.09 -5.66 -13.18
N VAL A 222 -5.10 -6.03 -12.38
CA VAL A 222 -3.70 -6.05 -12.78
C VAL A 222 -3.42 -6.98 -13.97
N GLU A 223 -4.18 -8.07 -14.10
CA GLU A 223 -4.10 -8.95 -15.27
C GLU A 223 -4.40 -8.22 -16.59
N ASP A 224 -5.36 -7.30 -16.59
CA ASP A 224 -5.72 -6.51 -17.77
C ASP A 224 -4.75 -5.34 -18.00
N LEU A 225 -4.03 -4.91 -16.97
CA LEU A 225 -3.01 -3.85 -17.04
C LEU A 225 -1.64 -4.35 -17.54
N LYS A 226 -1.51 -5.64 -17.88
CA LYS A 226 -0.27 -6.22 -18.43
C LYS A 226 0.19 -5.43 -19.67
N GLY A 227 1.43 -4.95 -19.62
CA GLY A 227 2.05 -4.16 -20.70
C GLY A 227 1.78 -2.65 -20.65
N MET A 228 0.87 -2.15 -19.81
CA MET A 228 0.56 -0.70 -19.72
C MET A 228 1.56 0.05 -18.84
N ARG A 229 2.41 0.90 -19.40
CA ARG A 229 3.52 1.54 -18.64
C ARG A 229 3.08 2.63 -17.66
N ASN A 230 2.01 3.36 -17.97
CA ASN A 230 1.53 4.47 -17.16
C ASN A 230 0.56 3.97 -16.09
N ARG A 231 1.13 3.33 -15.08
CA ARG A 231 0.40 2.78 -13.94
C ARG A 231 1.22 2.91 -12.67
N LYS A 232 0.53 2.96 -11.54
CA LYS A 232 1.12 3.13 -10.22
C LYS A 232 0.26 2.38 -9.20
N VAL A 233 0.85 2.09 -8.03
CA VAL A 233 0.16 1.41 -6.93
C VAL A 233 0.50 2.08 -5.61
N TRP A 234 -0.48 2.14 -4.70
CA TRP A 234 -0.35 2.67 -3.36
C TRP A 234 -0.81 1.64 -2.35
N VAL A 235 -0.14 1.63 -1.21
CA VAL A 235 -0.54 0.86 -0.03
C VAL A 235 -0.72 1.85 1.10
N ASP A 236 -1.93 1.94 1.64
CA ASP A 236 -2.31 2.88 2.71
C ASP A 236 -1.88 4.33 2.41
N GLY A 237 -2.22 4.82 1.22
CA GLY A 237 -1.89 6.18 0.77
C GLY A 237 -0.43 6.40 0.36
N LYS A 238 0.47 5.43 0.56
CA LYS A 238 1.89 5.55 0.19
C LYS A 238 2.19 4.86 -1.15
N GLU A 239 2.73 5.62 -2.10
CA GLU A 239 3.18 5.07 -3.39
C GLU A 239 4.20 3.95 -3.14
N SER A 240 3.96 2.80 -3.78
CA SER A 240 4.74 1.58 -3.60
C SER A 240 5.22 1.06 -4.96
N ARG A 241 6.30 0.27 -4.95
CA ARG A 241 6.78 -0.36 -6.18
C ARG A 241 5.78 -1.42 -6.64
N TRP A 242 5.48 -1.43 -7.94
CA TRP A 242 4.54 -2.37 -8.54
C TRP A 242 4.84 -3.83 -8.17
N ASP A 243 6.10 -4.24 -8.34
CA ASP A 243 6.55 -5.62 -8.10
C ASP A 243 6.58 -6.00 -6.61
N GLU A 244 6.55 -5.03 -5.69
CA GLU A 244 6.43 -5.32 -4.27
C GLU A 244 5.00 -5.62 -3.84
N VAL A 245 4.02 -5.10 -4.58
CA VAL A 245 2.59 -5.32 -4.31
C VAL A 245 2.07 -6.50 -5.13
N PHE A 246 2.37 -6.51 -6.43
CA PHE A 246 1.82 -7.46 -7.41
C PHE A 246 2.84 -8.46 -7.95
N GLY A 247 4.03 -8.57 -7.33
CA GLY A 247 5.06 -9.54 -7.72
C GLY A 247 4.58 -11.01 -7.66
N PHE A 248 3.49 -11.28 -6.92
CA PHE A 248 2.88 -12.59 -6.83
C PHE A 248 2.00 -12.97 -8.03
N THR A 249 1.56 -12.02 -8.86
CA THR A 249 0.49 -12.22 -9.86
C THR A 249 0.83 -13.29 -10.89
N TRP A 250 2.07 -13.33 -11.37
CA TRP A 250 2.52 -14.41 -12.27
C TRP A 250 2.46 -15.78 -11.60
N CYS A 251 2.98 -15.91 -10.38
CA CYS A 251 2.95 -17.18 -9.64
C CYS A 251 1.52 -17.62 -9.30
N ASN A 252 0.62 -16.66 -9.05
CA ASN A 252 -0.79 -16.92 -8.80
C ASN A 252 -1.52 -17.47 -10.04
N ASP A 253 -1.24 -16.93 -11.21
CA ASP A 253 -1.76 -17.42 -12.49
C ASP A 253 -1.26 -18.85 -12.80
N GLN A 254 0.04 -19.10 -12.57
CA GLN A 254 0.61 -20.45 -12.70
C GLN A 254 0.00 -21.44 -11.69
N ARG A 255 -0.33 -20.98 -10.48
CA ARG A 255 -1.07 -21.79 -9.50
C ARG A 255 -2.47 -22.13 -9.99
N GLY A 256 -3.20 -21.15 -10.53
CA GLY A 256 -4.57 -21.32 -11.01
C GLY A 256 -4.68 -22.27 -12.20
N SER A 257 -3.63 -22.34 -13.03
CA SER A 257 -3.54 -23.24 -14.19
C SER A 257 -2.89 -24.60 -13.90
N ALA A 258 -2.34 -24.81 -12.70
CA ALA A 258 -1.72 -26.07 -12.32
C ALA A 258 -2.74 -27.20 -12.19
N TYR A 259 -2.29 -28.44 -12.42
CA TYR A 259 -3.13 -29.64 -12.22
C TYR A 259 -3.61 -29.77 -10.76
N ARG A 260 -2.79 -29.35 -9.79
CA ARG A 260 -3.09 -29.37 -8.35
C ARG A 260 -2.82 -28.02 -7.69
N PRO A 261 -3.71 -27.01 -7.86
CA PRO A 261 -3.48 -25.65 -7.36
C PRO A 261 -3.23 -25.55 -5.85
N LEU A 262 -3.84 -26.44 -5.06
CA LEU A 262 -3.66 -26.50 -3.61
C LEU A 262 -2.27 -26.98 -3.19
N GLU A 263 -1.66 -27.90 -3.96
CA GLU A 263 -0.33 -28.47 -3.70
C GLU A 263 0.79 -27.63 -4.31
N TYR A 264 0.46 -26.82 -5.33
CA TYR A 264 1.40 -26.01 -6.10
C TYR A 264 2.36 -25.19 -5.22
N CYS A 265 1.83 -24.50 -4.20
CA CYS A 265 2.62 -23.63 -3.30
C CYS A 265 3.67 -24.40 -2.48
N PHE A 266 3.49 -25.72 -2.30
CA PHE A 266 4.39 -26.62 -1.58
C PHE A 266 5.41 -27.31 -2.49
N GLY A 267 5.43 -26.98 -3.80
CA GLY A 267 6.43 -27.49 -4.75
C GLY A 267 6.34 -29.01 -5.02
N VAL A 268 5.20 -29.63 -4.68
CA VAL A 268 4.97 -31.08 -4.82
C VAL A 268 5.09 -31.52 -6.29
N ASP A 269 4.46 -30.79 -7.20
CA ASP A 269 4.50 -31.08 -8.65
C ASP A 269 5.91 -30.96 -9.24
N GLU A 270 6.77 -30.14 -8.62
CA GLU A 270 8.16 -29.91 -9.03
C GLU A 270 9.15 -30.86 -8.32
N LYS A 271 8.65 -31.81 -7.51
CA LYS A 271 9.45 -32.70 -6.66
C LYS A 271 10.40 -31.94 -5.72
N ARG A 272 9.98 -30.76 -5.29
CA ARG A 272 10.71 -29.87 -4.38
C ARG A 272 9.80 -29.49 -3.23
N LEU A 273 9.65 -30.40 -2.27
CA LEU A 273 8.84 -30.16 -1.08
C LEU A 273 9.26 -28.85 -0.42
N ASN A 274 8.30 -27.94 -0.24
CA ASN A 274 8.49 -26.69 0.45
C ASN A 274 7.52 -26.64 1.62
N ILE A 275 8.04 -26.74 2.84
CA ILE A 275 7.22 -26.78 4.05
C ILE A 275 6.67 -25.41 4.47
N TRP A 276 7.13 -24.33 3.86
CA TRP A 276 6.76 -22.95 4.23
C TRP A 276 5.45 -22.50 3.58
N GLY A 277 4.85 -23.32 2.72
CA GLY A 277 3.61 -22.98 2.01
C GLY A 277 3.78 -21.92 0.92
N CYS A 278 5.01 -21.67 0.46
CA CYS A 278 5.27 -20.81 -0.69
C CYS A 278 6.62 -21.14 -1.33
N LYS A 279 6.64 -21.51 -2.61
CA LYS A 279 7.88 -21.75 -3.37
C LYS A 279 8.79 -20.53 -3.49
N ASN A 280 8.23 -19.32 -3.43
CA ASN A 280 9.01 -18.09 -3.39
C ASN A 280 9.78 -17.90 -2.06
N ALA A 281 9.56 -18.74 -1.05
CA ALA A 281 10.41 -18.78 0.14
C ALA A 281 11.85 -19.17 -0.19
N ARG A 282 12.09 -19.89 -1.30
CA ARG A 282 13.42 -20.36 -1.75
C ARG A 282 14.21 -21.13 -0.67
N MET A 283 13.47 -21.79 0.21
CA MET A 283 13.98 -22.58 1.33
C MET A 283 13.31 -23.96 1.31
N ASP A 284 13.40 -24.64 0.17
CA ASP A 284 12.82 -25.97 0.01
C ASP A 284 13.47 -26.99 0.96
N TRP A 285 12.79 -28.11 1.15
CA TRP A 285 13.19 -29.24 1.98
C TRP A 285 14.07 -30.19 1.16
N SER A 286 15.18 -29.68 0.65
CA SER A 286 16.20 -30.45 -0.08
C SER A 286 17.53 -30.41 0.66
N GLY A 287 18.33 -31.48 0.57
CA GLY A 287 19.59 -31.55 1.31
C GLY A 287 20.67 -30.54 0.87
N TRP A 288 20.43 -29.86 -0.26
CA TRP A 288 21.27 -28.78 -0.78
C TRP A 288 20.83 -27.40 -0.29
N ALA A 289 19.69 -27.28 0.40
CA ALA A 289 19.16 -25.99 0.78
C ALA A 289 20.04 -25.32 1.85
N GLU A 290 20.45 -24.07 1.60
CA GLU A 290 21.41 -23.36 2.44
C GLU A 290 20.91 -23.12 3.87
N TRP A 291 19.59 -23.02 4.06
CA TRP A 291 19.00 -22.73 5.37
C TRP A 291 19.22 -23.85 6.40
N PHE A 292 19.58 -25.06 5.94
CA PHE A 292 20.02 -26.16 6.80
C PHE A 292 21.38 -25.93 7.49
N SER A 293 22.12 -24.89 7.08
CA SER A 293 23.33 -24.39 7.75
C SER A 293 23.03 -23.18 8.66
N TYR A 294 21.77 -22.79 8.86
CA TYR A 294 21.43 -21.66 9.73
C TYR A 294 21.35 -22.11 11.17
N GLY A 295 22.51 -22.21 11.81
CA GLY A 295 22.64 -22.69 13.18
C GLY A 295 24.11 -22.89 13.53
N ASN A 296 24.35 -23.60 14.63
CA ASN A 296 25.71 -23.92 15.06
C ASN A 296 25.75 -25.32 15.66
N PHE A 297 26.88 -26.01 15.46
CA PHE A 297 27.16 -27.25 16.16
C PHE A 297 27.58 -26.99 17.61
N LYS A 298 27.02 -27.77 18.53
CA LYS A 298 27.46 -27.92 19.91
C LYS A 298 28.04 -29.33 20.07
N LYS A 299 29.08 -29.45 20.89
CA LYS A 299 29.64 -30.76 21.24
C LYS A 299 28.59 -31.58 21.97
N ASN A 300 28.28 -32.76 21.45
CA ASN A 300 27.58 -33.78 22.21
C ASN A 300 28.54 -34.24 23.34
N GLY A 301 28.03 -34.53 24.54
CA GLY A 301 28.88 -34.83 25.70
C GLY A 301 29.94 -35.92 25.41
N PHE A 302 31.01 -35.97 26.23
CA PHE A 302 32.22 -36.79 26.02
C PHE A 302 32.04 -38.28 25.66
N LEU A 303 30.85 -38.86 25.85
CA LEU A 303 30.53 -40.28 25.65
C LEU A 303 29.54 -40.57 24.50
N LYS A 304 28.98 -39.55 23.84
CA LYS A 304 28.01 -39.74 22.74
C LYS A 304 28.64 -39.47 21.38
N ALA A 305 28.51 -40.43 20.47
CA ALA A 305 28.90 -40.25 19.08
C ALA A 305 27.89 -39.33 18.37
N GLY A 306 28.37 -38.29 17.68
CA GLY A 306 27.54 -37.33 16.94
C GLY A 306 27.72 -35.89 17.40
N HIS A 307 27.07 -34.97 16.69
CA HIS A 307 27.06 -33.55 17.04
C HIS A 307 25.62 -33.06 17.19
N ILE A 308 25.39 -32.14 18.12
CA ILE A 308 24.09 -31.50 18.26
C ILE A 308 24.13 -30.24 17.39
N PHE A 309 23.24 -30.12 16.42
CA PHE A 309 23.08 -28.89 15.66
C PHE A 309 21.90 -28.10 16.24
N VAL A 310 22.13 -26.83 16.56
CA VAL A 310 21.11 -25.94 17.10
C VAL A 310 20.71 -24.96 16.01
N PHE A 311 19.45 -25.00 15.60
CA PHE A 311 18.91 -24.12 14.56
C PHE A 311 18.79 -22.68 15.07
N ASP A 312 19.24 -21.73 14.24
CA ASP A 312 18.96 -20.31 14.45
C ASP A 312 17.62 -19.95 13.81
N LYS A 313 16.53 -20.23 14.54
CA LYS A 313 15.17 -19.91 14.10
C LYS A 313 14.94 -18.43 13.83
N LYS A 314 15.71 -17.52 14.46
CA LYS A 314 15.62 -16.08 14.20
C LYS A 314 16.18 -15.76 12.82
N ARG A 315 17.33 -16.33 12.46
CA ARG A 315 17.90 -16.22 11.11
C ARG A 315 16.99 -16.83 10.06
N ILE A 316 16.44 -18.02 10.31
CA ILE A 316 15.48 -18.67 9.39
C ILE A 316 14.25 -17.78 9.16
N ARG A 317 13.67 -17.21 10.21
CA ARG A 317 12.56 -16.25 10.09
C ARG A 317 12.94 -15.03 9.24
N HIS A 318 14.10 -14.42 9.52
CA HIS A 318 14.56 -13.26 8.79
C HIS A 318 14.75 -13.53 7.29
N GLU A 319 15.31 -14.70 6.95
CA GLU A 319 15.46 -15.14 5.56
C GLU A 319 14.10 -15.33 4.88
N LEU A 320 13.13 -15.96 5.57
CA LEU A 320 11.77 -16.13 5.06
C LEU A 320 11.09 -14.78 4.80
N GLU A 321 11.16 -13.83 5.74
CA GLU A 321 10.63 -12.48 5.58
C GLU A 321 11.25 -11.77 4.38
N THR A 322 12.56 -11.91 4.18
CA THR A 322 13.30 -11.32 3.07
C THR A 322 12.87 -11.91 1.73
N ASN A 323 12.84 -13.24 1.62
CA ASN A 323 12.48 -13.94 0.38
C ASN A 323 11.01 -13.73 0.01
N LEU A 324 10.12 -13.66 1.00
CA LEU A 324 8.68 -13.51 0.79
C LEU A 324 8.22 -12.06 0.64
N TYR A 325 9.09 -11.07 0.88
CA TYR A 325 8.71 -9.65 0.85
C TYR A 325 7.99 -9.27 -0.46
N ARG A 326 8.49 -9.70 -1.63
CA ARG A 326 7.89 -9.38 -2.94
C ARG A 326 6.52 -10.02 -3.18
N VAL A 327 6.17 -11.06 -2.43
CA VAL A 327 4.92 -11.81 -2.57
C VAL A 327 4.05 -11.71 -1.31
N ARG A 328 4.34 -10.77 -0.41
CA ARG A 328 3.68 -10.62 0.89
C ARG A 328 2.17 -10.35 0.82
N PHE A 329 1.69 -9.89 -0.32
CA PHE A 329 0.27 -9.65 -0.59
C PHE A 329 -0.41 -10.81 -1.34
N CYS A 330 0.30 -11.90 -1.62
CA CYS A 330 -0.31 -13.06 -2.27
C CYS A 330 -1.49 -13.59 -1.44
N PRO A 331 -2.69 -13.77 -2.03
CA PRO A 331 -3.87 -14.24 -1.30
C PRO A 331 -3.73 -15.69 -0.79
N HIS A 332 -2.73 -16.43 -1.28
CA HIS A 332 -2.46 -17.81 -0.88
C HIS A 332 -1.29 -17.94 0.11
N LEU A 333 -0.60 -16.84 0.43
CA LEU A 333 0.49 -16.86 1.41
C LEU A 333 -0.09 -16.83 2.83
N ASN A 334 0.27 -17.82 3.64
CA ASN A 334 -0.19 -17.94 5.01
C ASN A 334 0.98 -17.77 5.99
N PHE A 335 1.15 -16.55 6.52
CA PHE A 335 2.17 -16.28 7.53
C PHE A 335 1.98 -17.07 8.83
N ARG A 336 0.73 -17.41 9.20
CA ARG A 336 0.47 -18.24 10.38
C ARG A 336 0.99 -19.66 10.19
N LEU A 337 0.90 -20.20 8.97
CA LEU A 337 1.50 -21.50 8.64
C LEU A 337 3.02 -21.45 8.78
N ILE A 338 3.66 -20.39 8.27
CA ILE A 338 5.12 -20.21 8.39
C ILE A 338 5.54 -20.19 9.86
N ASP A 339 4.84 -19.41 10.69
CA ASP A 339 5.11 -19.36 12.13
C ASP A 339 4.87 -20.72 12.80
N ALA A 340 3.78 -21.42 12.47
CA ALA A 340 3.50 -22.75 13.01
C ALA A 340 4.57 -23.77 12.60
N VAL A 341 5.11 -23.68 11.39
CA VAL A 341 6.22 -24.51 10.91
C VAL A 341 7.51 -24.19 11.69
N LEU A 342 7.84 -22.91 11.88
CA LEU A 342 8.99 -22.49 12.70
C LEU A 342 8.89 -22.97 14.16
N VAL A 343 7.68 -22.93 14.74
CA VAL A 343 7.42 -23.45 16.08
C VAL A 343 7.64 -24.95 16.15
N ASN A 344 7.19 -25.70 15.14
CA ASN A 344 7.30 -27.17 15.11
C ASN A 344 8.65 -27.69 14.59
N LEU A 345 9.47 -26.85 13.95
CA LEU A 345 10.85 -27.18 13.63
C LEU A 345 11.60 -27.44 14.95
N PRO A 346 12.43 -28.49 15.07
CA PRO A 346 13.21 -28.72 16.29
C PRO A 346 14.18 -27.55 16.56
N ASP A 347 14.37 -27.19 17.82
CA ASP A 347 15.41 -26.22 18.22
C ASP A 347 16.81 -26.82 18.06
N GLU A 348 16.94 -28.12 18.33
CA GLU A 348 18.17 -28.87 18.19
C GLU A 348 17.92 -30.27 17.63
N VAL A 349 18.89 -30.77 16.86
CA VAL A 349 18.86 -32.11 16.29
C VAL A 349 20.21 -32.80 16.47
N GLU A 350 20.17 -34.11 16.65
CA GLU A 350 21.38 -34.93 16.69
C GLU A 350 21.75 -35.36 15.26
N ALA A 351 22.91 -34.88 14.79
CA ALA A 351 23.45 -35.23 13.49
C ALA A 351 24.29 -36.51 13.60
N THR A 352 23.89 -37.55 12.86
CA THR A 352 24.63 -38.81 12.76
C THR A 352 24.55 -39.39 11.35
N VAL A 353 25.55 -40.19 10.99
CA VAL A 353 25.67 -40.81 9.65
C VAL A 353 24.44 -41.66 9.27
N LYS A 354 23.76 -42.24 10.27
CA LYS A 354 22.59 -43.13 10.08
C LYS A 354 21.28 -42.60 10.68
N GLY A 355 21.30 -41.43 11.31
CA GLY A 355 20.12 -40.85 11.93
C GLY A 355 19.21 -40.12 10.95
N ASP A 356 18.08 -39.65 11.47
CA ASP A 356 17.08 -38.86 10.74
C ASP A 356 17.67 -37.55 10.21
N TRP A 357 18.63 -36.98 10.94
CA TRP A 357 19.44 -35.85 10.52
C TRP A 357 20.88 -36.30 10.31
N THR A 358 21.45 -35.97 9.17
CA THR A 358 22.86 -36.23 8.82
C THR A 358 23.58 -34.91 8.52
N TYR A 359 24.90 -34.95 8.44
CA TYR A 359 25.71 -33.77 8.16
C TYR A 359 25.49 -33.28 6.73
N LYS A 360 25.33 -31.96 6.55
CA LYS A 360 25.41 -31.31 5.24
C LYS A 360 26.90 -31.22 4.87
N ARG A 361 27.31 -31.94 3.82
CA ARG A 361 28.72 -32.01 3.39
C ARG A 361 29.13 -30.73 2.67
N ASP A 362 30.23 -30.15 3.11
CA ASP A 362 30.92 -29.02 2.48
C ASP A 362 32.27 -29.47 1.91
N TYR A 363 32.70 -28.83 0.82
CA TYR A 363 33.99 -29.10 0.18
C TYR A 363 35.15 -28.37 0.86
N GLU A 364 34.87 -27.23 1.51
CA GLU A 364 35.86 -26.36 2.12
C GLU A 364 35.50 -26.08 3.58
N GLU A 365 36.52 -25.76 4.38
CA GLU A 365 36.32 -25.28 5.75
C GLU A 365 35.67 -23.89 5.71
N SER A 366 34.66 -23.68 6.55
CA SER A 366 33.97 -22.40 6.66
C SER A 366 33.78 -22.04 8.13
N PRO A 367 33.61 -20.75 8.48
CA PRO A 367 33.43 -20.35 9.87
C PRO A 367 32.26 -21.10 10.54
N GLY A 368 32.55 -21.81 11.62
CA GLY A 368 31.56 -22.60 12.37
C GLY A 368 31.34 -24.02 11.85
N SER A 369 32.02 -24.43 10.77
CA SER A 369 31.97 -25.81 10.32
C SER A 369 32.75 -26.74 11.26
N ILE A 370 32.35 -28.01 11.27
CA ILE A 370 33.03 -29.08 12.01
C ILE A 370 33.68 -30.04 11.03
N ARG A 371 34.74 -30.73 11.47
CA ARG A 371 35.33 -31.84 10.71
C ARG A 371 34.62 -33.14 11.09
N VAL A 372 34.04 -33.80 10.09
CA VAL A 372 33.35 -35.09 10.23
C VAL A 372 34.26 -36.18 9.68
N LYS A 373 34.35 -37.30 10.41
CA LYS A 373 35.08 -38.50 9.99
C LYS A 373 34.13 -39.69 9.96
N GLU A 374 33.94 -40.27 8.78
CA GLU A 374 33.04 -41.39 8.58
C GLU A 374 33.79 -42.63 8.13
N LYS A 375 33.54 -43.78 8.76
CA LYS A 375 34.04 -45.06 8.26
C LYS A 375 33.03 -45.64 7.27
N ILE A 376 33.44 -45.70 6.01
CA ILE A 376 32.64 -46.29 4.94
C ILE A 376 33.16 -47.71 4.69
N VAL A 377 32.25 -48.69 4.81
CA VAL A 377 32.53 -50.10 4.54
C VAL A 377 31.80 -50.48 3.26
N GLY A 378 32.54 -50.80 2.20
CA GLY A 378 31.99 -51.15 0.90
C GLY A 378 32.99 -51.98 0.08
N ASN A 379 32.50 -52.96 -0.70
CA ASN A 379 33.31 -53.84 -1.56
C ASN A 379 34.49 -54.53 -0.86
N GLY A 380 34.34 -54.92 0.42
CA GLY A 380 35.38 -55.62 1.18
C GLY A 380 36.49 -54.73 1.76
N TYR A 381 36.43 -53.40 1.56
CA TYR A 381 37.38 -52.44 2.11
C TYR A 381 36.70 -51.46 3.06
N THR A 382 37.44 -51.03 4.08
CA THR A 382 37.05 -49.93 4.98
C THR A 382 37.93 -48.73 4.69
N HIS A 383 37.34 -47.61 4.29
CA HIS A 383 38.04 -46.33 4.19
C HIS A 383 37.40 -45.29 5.12
N THR A 384 38.19 -44.31 5.53
CA THR A 384 37.70 -43.17 6.31
C THR A 384 37.53 -41.99 5.37
N ASP A 385 36.29 -41.51 5.21
CA ASP A 385 35.99 -40.27 4.51
C ASP A 385 36.03 -39.12 5.52
N GLU A 386 36.80 -38.07 5.21
CA GLU A 386 36.93 -36.88 6.04
C GLU A 386 36.44 -35.66 5.26
N TYR A 387 35.49 -34.92 5.83
CA TYR A 387 34.90 -33.75 5.18
C TYR A 387 34.46 -32.71 6.22
N TYR A 388 34.11 -31.50 5.76
CA TYR A 388 33.59 -30.44 6.63
C TYR A 388 32.07 -30.37 6.59
N ALA A 389 31.44 -29.96 7.68
CA ALA A 389 30.00 -29.75 7.73
C ALA A 389 29.64 -28.46 8.46
N SER A 390 28.91 -27.58 7.79
CA SER A 390 28.37 -26.31 8.31
C SER A 390 26.92 -26.43 8.79
N GLY A 391 26.27 -27.57 8.53
CA GLY A 391 24.85 -27.75 8.80
C GLY A 391 24.41 -29.20 8.82
N VAL A 392 23.08 -29.39 8.84
CA VAL A 392 22.44 -30.70 8.90
C VAL A 392 21.37 -30.83 7.83
N THR A 393 21.31 -31.97 7.15
CA THR A 393 20.24 -32.27 6.19
C THR A 393 19.34 -33.37 6.74
N PRO A 394 18.00 -33.29 6.52
CA PRO A 394 17.11 -34.40 6.78
C PRO A 394 17.42 -35.55 5.82
N ARG A 395 17.35 -36.79 6.32
CA ARG A 395 17.53 -37.99 5.48
C ARG A 395 16.36 -38.24 4.55
N THR A 396 15.15 -37.90 5.01
CA THR A 396 13.92 -38.18 4.26
C THR A 396 12.95 -37.00 4.30
N PRO A 397 12.06 -36.88 3.30
CA PRO A 397 10.97 -35.91 3.33
C PRO A 397 9.99 -36.11 4.48
N ALA A 398 9.92 -37.31 5.07
CA ALA A 398 8.96 -37.65 6.13
C ALA A 398 9.10 -36.74 7.36
N ILE A 399 10.31 -36.27 7.66
CA ILE A 399 10.58 -35.32 8.76
C ILE A 399 9.87 -34.00 8.49
N GLY A 400 10.04 -33.44 7.29
CA GLY A 400 9.39 -32.20 6.88
C GLY A 400 7.87 -32.33 6.84
N LEU A 401 7.36 -33.46 6.35
CA LEU A 401 5.92 -33.75 6.33
C LEU A 401 5.33 -33.89 7.75
N ALA A 402 6.08 -34.45 8.70
CA ALA A 402 5.64 -34.54 10.09
C ALA A 402 5.56 -33.15 10.75
N ILE A 403 6.52 -32.27 10.48
CA ILE A 403 6.50 -30.86 10.93
C ILE A 403 5.29 -30.15 10.30
N LEU A 404 5.11 -30.30 8.99
CA LEU A 404 4.03 -29.66 8.26
C LEU A 404 2.65 -30.14 8.73
N LYS A 405 2.49 -31.42 9.03
CA LYS A 405 1.25 -31.97 9.60
C LYS A 405 0.90 -31.29 10.93
N LYS A 406 1.85 -31.17 11.86
CA LYS A 406 1.61 -30.47 13.13
C LYS A 406 1.30 -28.99 12.93
N ALA A 407 1.95 -28.35 11.95
CA ALA A 407 1.69 -26.96 11.62
C ALA A 407 0.29 -26.76 11.02
N PHE A 408 -0.18 -27.69 10.20
CA PHE A 408 -1.55 -27.70 9.72
C PHE A 408 -2.54 -27.95 10.85
N ASP A 409 -2.29 -28.86 11.79
CA ASP A 409 -3.21 -29.06 12.93
C ASP A 409 -3.34 -27.78 13.79
N ALA A 410 -2.30 -26.93 13.81
CA ALA A 410 -2.28 -25.64 14.52
C ALA A 410 -2.82 -24.46 13.71
N THR A 411 -3.15 -24.65 12.43
CA THR A 411 -3.63 -23.57 11.53
C THR A 411 -4.91 -24.00 10.84
N ASP A 412 -5.84 -23.07 10.61
CA ASP A 412 -7.14 -23.38 9.97
C ASP A 412 -6.99 -23.60 8.45
N VAL A 413 -6.05 -24.47 8.07
CA VAL A 413 -5.73 -24.81 6.67
C VAL A 413 -6.72 -25.89 6.20
N ASP A 414 -7.22 -25.72 4.98
CA ASP A 414 -8.18 -26.62 4.36
C ASP A 414 -7.69 -28.08 4.34
N ALA A 415 -8.53 -29.00 4.84
CA ALA A 415 -8.23 -30.42 4.95
C ALA A 415 -7.91 -31.11 3.59
N SER A 416 -8.37 -30.54 2.48
CA SER A 416 -8.05 -31.03 1.12
C SER A 416 -6.60 -30.74 0.72
N VAL A 417 -6.02 -29.62 1.17
CA VAL A 417 -4.58 -29.31 1.01
C VAL A 417 -3.74 -30.34 1.77
N LEU A 418 -4.20 -30.70 2.97
CA LEU A 418 -3.52 -31.62 3.87
C LEU A 418 -3.30 -33.00 3.25
N LYS A 419 -4.33 -33.57 2.62
CA LYS A 419 -4.25 -34.92 2.04
C LYS A 419 -3.30 -34.99 0.84
N GLY A 420 -3.31 -33.97 -0.02
CA GLY A 420 -2.47 -33.90 -1.21
C GLY A 420 -0.98 -33.79 -0.85
N VAL A 421 -0.62 -32.79 -0.06
CA VAL A 421 0.78 -32.52 0.31
C VAL A 421 1.36 -33.64 1.17
N LEU A 422 0.61 -34.18 2.14
CA LEU A 422 1.10 -35.27 3.00
C LEU A 422 1.23 -36.61 2.28
N SER A 423 0.72 -36.73 1.05
CA SER A 423 0.94 -37.91 0.21
C SER A 423 2.30 -37.92 -0.48
N TYR A 424 3.06 -36.81 -0.43
CA TYR A 424 4.39 -36.71 -1.00
C TYR A 424 5.30 -37.83 -0.48
N ARG A 425 6.05 -38.47 -1.38
CA ARG A 425 6.98 -39.57 -1.05
C ARG A 425 8.44 -39.22 -1.31
N GLY A 426 8.73 -38.06 -1.93
CA GLY A 426 10.06 -37.75 -2.43
C GLY A 426 10.43 -38.58 -3.65
N GLU A 427 11.59 -38.26 -4.21
CA GLU A 427 12.41 -39.23 -4.94
C GLU A 427 13.42 -39.86 -3.99
#